data_AF-A0A3D4FLW2-F1
#
_entry.id   AF-A0A3D4FLW2-F1
#
_cell.length_a   1.000
_cell.length_b   1.000
_cell.length_c   1.000
_cell.angle_alpha   90.00
_cell.angle_beta   90.00
_cell.angle_gamma   90.00
#
_symmetry.space_group_name_H-M   'P 1'
#
loop_
_entity.id
_entity.type
_entity.pdbx_description
1 polymer ?
#
loop_
_entity_poly.entity_id
_entity_poly.type
_entity_poly.pdbx_seq_one_letter_code
_entity_poly.pdbx_strand_id
1 'polypeptide(L)' 'IDPSTMKSKIISNLSFAGEIIDVDAYTGGYNVQIALSTGYLAGQKIGD' A
#
# COMPACT_ATOMS: atom_id res chain seq x y z
N ILE A 1 1.45 4.58 -7.92
CA ILE A 1 2.42 4.00 -6.96
C ILE A 1 3.19 2.86 -7.61
N ASP A 2 4.39 2.54 -7.14
CA ASP A 2 5.09 1.31 -7.52
C ASP A 2 4.53 0.14 -6.70
N PRO A 3 3.97 -0.91 -7.33
CA PRO A 3 3.35 -2.02 -6.60
C PRO A 3 4.33 -2.87 -5.79
N SER A 4 5.63 -2.82 -6.08
CA SER A 4 6.66 -3.58 -5.35
C SER A 4 7.18 -2.88 -4.10
N THR A 5 6.93 -1.57 -3.97
CA THR A 5 7.43 -0.75 -2.85
C THR A 5 6.38 0.11 -2.17
N MET A 6 5.21 0.26 -2.78
CA MET A 6 4.15 1.19 -2.39
C MET A 6 4.55 2.68 -2.42
N LYS A 7 5.72 3.01 -2.97
CA LYS A 7 6.20 4.40 -3.09
C LYS A 7 5.50 5.16 -4.21
N SER A 8 5.38 6.46 -4.04
CA SER A 8 4.99 7.40 -5.09
C SER A 8 6.04 7.41 -6.19
N LYS A 9 5.57 7.42 -7.44
CA LYS A 9 6.44 7.55 -8.63
C LYS A 9 6.76 9.02 -8.97
N ILE A 10 6.13 9.96 -8.28
CA ILE A 10 6.17 11.40 -8.59
C ILE A 10 6.83 12.19 -7.46
N ILE A 11 6.48 11.88 -6.21
CA ILE A 11 6.96 12.60 -5.01
C ILE A 11 7.90 11.66 -4.25
N SER A 12 9.14 12.10 -4.01
CA SER A 12 10.08 11.35 -3.19
C SER A 12 9.62 11.26 -1.72
N ASN A 13 10.00 10.18 -1.04
CA ASN A 13 9.67 9.94 0.38
C ASN A 13 8.17 9.93 0.72
N LEU A 14 7.31 9.62 -0.26
CA LEU A 14 5.88 9.45 -0.08
C LEU A 14 5.49 8.01 -0.42
N SER A 15 4.84 7.31 0.50
CA SER A 15 4.28 5.97 0.31
C SER A 15 2.79 5.97 0.64
N PHE A 16 2.05 5.04 0.03
CA PHE A 16 0.62 4.86 0.27
C PHE A 16 0.32 3.44 0.71
N ALA A 17 -0.69 3.24 1.55
CA ALA A 17 -1.12 1.93 2.01
C ALA A 17 -2.60 1.98 2.42
N GLY A 18 -3.27 0.83 2.40
CA GLY A 18 -4.67 0.75 2.81
C GLY A 18 -5.66 1.33 1.81
N GLU A 19 -6.85 1.64 2.31
CA GLU A 19 -8.04 1.99 1.55
C GLU A 19 -7.95 3.33 0.79
N ILE A 20 -6.89 4.12 1.03
CA ILE A 20 -6.62 5.32 0.24
C ILE A 20 -6.10 5.00 -1.17
N ILE A 21 -5.64 3.76 -1.40
CA ILE A 21 -5.27 3.25 -2.72
C ILE A 21 -6.55 2.83 -3.43
N ASP A 22 -6.63 3.08 -4.74
CA ASP A 22 -7.71 2.63 -5.63
C ASP A 22 -7.67 1.10 -5.84
N VAL A 23 -7.93 0.36 -4.77
CA VAL A 23 -8.07 -1.10 -4.70
C VAL A 23 -9.15 -1.39 -3.67
N ASP A 24 -10.20 -2.09 -4.10
CA ASP A 24 -11.23 -2.62 -3.22
C ASP A 24 -11.46 -4.11 -3.48
N ALA A 25 -12.17 -4.72 -2.55
CA ALA A 25 -12.65 -6.07 -2.66
C ALA A 25 -14.01 -6.22 -1.99
N TYR A 26 -14.68 -7.35 -2.26
CA TYR A 26 -15.93 -7.70 -1.58
C TYR A 26 -15.75 -7.82 -0.05
N THR A 27 -16.88 -7.87 0.66
CA THR A 27 -16.91 -8.19 2.08
C THR A 27 -16.36 -9.61 2.34
N GLY A 28 -15.98 -9.89 3.59
CA GLY A 28 -15.30 -11.15 3.96
C GLY A 28 -13.84 -10.97 4.40
N GLY A 29 -13.42 -9.72 4.68
CA GLY A 29 -12.10 -9.43 5.26
C GLY A 29 -11.01 -9.09 4.23
N TYR A 30 -11.31 -9.10 2.94
CA TYR A 30 -10.33 -8.82 1.89
C TYR A 30 -9.76 -7.40 1.96
N ASN A 31 -10.57 -6.37 2.23
CA ASN A 31 -10.06 -5.00 2.40
C ASN A 31 -9.12 -4.87 3.61
N VAL A 32 -9.37 -5.62 4.70
CA VAL A 32 -8.45 -5.68 5.85
C VAL A 32 -7.14 -6.35 5.44
N GLN A 33 -7.20 -7.45 4.69
CA GLN A 33 -6.01 -8.11 4.16
C GLN A 33 -5.20 -7.20 3.22
N ILE A 34 -5.87 -6.45 2.34
CA ILE A 34 -5.25 -5.44 1.46
C ILE A 34 -4.55 -4.37 2.29
N ALA A 35 -5.23 -3.82 3.31
CA ALA A 35 -4.66 -2.79 4.16
C ALA A 35 -3.43 -3.26 4.94
N LEU A 36 -3.48 -4.45 5.53
CA LEU A 36 -2.35 -5.03 6.25
C LEU A 36 -1.18 -5.36 5.31
N SER A 37 -1.46 -5.94 4.14
CA SER A 37 -0.43 -6.36 3.19
C SER A 37 0.30 -5.16 2.58
N THR A 38 -0.45 -4.14 2.16
CA THR A 38 0.13 -2.91 1.59
C THR A 38 0.86 -2.10 2.65
N GLY A 39 0.33 -2.02 3.88
CA GLY A 39 0.98 -1.35 5.01
C GLY A 39 2.31 -2.00 5.39
N TYR A 40 2.35 -3.33 5.46
CA TYR A 40 3.58 -4.08 5.71
C TYR A 40 4.65 -3.79 4.64
N LEU A 41 4.26 -3.88 3.36
CA LEU A 41 5.19 -3.64 2.25
C LEU A 41 5.70 -2.20 2.22
N ALA A 42 4.81 -1.21 2.38
CA ALA A 42 5.19 0.20 2.44
C ALA A 42 6.17 0.50 3.57
N GLY A 43 5.92 -0.06 4.76
CA GLY A 43 6.79 0.08 5.93
C GLY A 43 8.15 -0.59 5.76
N GLN A 44 8.18 -1.81 5.23
CA GLN A 44 9.42 -2.57 4.96
C GLN A 44 10.34 -1.82 3.98
N LYS A 45 9.77 -1.01 3.08
CA LYS A 45 10.47 -0.35 1.98
C LYS A 45 10.87 1.09 2.27
N ILE A 46 10.68 1.61 3.48
CA ILE A 46 11.01 3.00 3.85
C ILE A 46 12.50 3.31 3.67
N GLY A 47 13.40 2.34 3.92
CA GLY A 47 14.85 2.53 3.85
C GLY A 47 15.49 2.32 2.47
N ASP A 48 14.73 1.80 1.50
CA ASP A 48 15.17 1.65 0.10
C ASP A 48 15.17 3.01 -0.65
#